data_AF-A9RDK1-F1
#
_entry.id   AF-A9RDK1-F1
#
_cell.length_a   1.000
_cell.length_b   1.000
_cell.length_c   1.000
_cell.angle_alpha   90.00
_cell.angle_beta   90.00
_cell.angle_gamma   90.00
#
_symmetry.space_group_name_H-M   'P 1'
#
loop_
_entity.id
_entity.type
_entity.pdbx_description
1 polymer ?
#
loop_
_entity_poly.entity_id
_entity_poly.type
_entity_poly.pdbx_seq_one_letter_code
_entity_poly.pdbx_strand_id
1 'polypeptide(L)'
;MDKGKRAKVEEEEGSELDAELVQAIEKLQEVQDELERVNEEASDKVLEVEQFYNEIRRPVYSKRNAIIHNIPDFWLTAFLSHPVLCDLLTEDDQKVFKYLESLDVEDFKDVKSGYSISFNFRTNPYFEDTKLTKEFRFSDDGSTSVSGTQPKWKDGMNLTNGVVAEKEGNKRGHQTEDRYELEALGVVGWRMPMGWYCGCRRS
;
A
#
# COMPACT_ATOMS: atom_id res chain seq x y z
N MET A 1 -60.54 -31.91 -28.90
CA MET A 1 -59.70 -30.86 -29.52
C MET A 1 -59.25 -29.94 -28.41
N ASP A 2 -57.99 -30.00 -27.94
CA ASP A 2 -57.38 -28.84 -27.21
C ASP A 2 -55.90 -29.00 -26.81
N LYS A 3 -55.29 -30.20 -26.90
CA LYS A 3 -53.93 -30.40 -26.38
C LYS A 3 -52.80 -29.84 -27.25
N GLY A 4 -53.02 -29.66 -28.56
CA GLY A 4 -52.00 -29.18 -29.49
C GLY A 4 -51.82 -27.65 -29.52
N LYS A 5 -52.78 -26.88 -28.97
CA LYS A 5 -52.68 -25.41 -28.91
C LYS A 5 -51.91 -24.92 -27.68
N ARG A 6 -51.99 -25.63 -26.54
CA ARG A 6 -51.24 -25.27 -25.32
C ARG A 6 -49.73 -25.49 -25.45
N ALA A 7 -49.31 -26.63 -25.99
CA ALA A 7 -47.88 -26.94 -26.11
C ALA A 7 -47.12 -25.96 -27.04
N LYS A 8 -47.79 -25.44 -28.08
CA LYS A 8 -47.17 -24.49 -29.01
C LYS A 8 -47.04 -23.08 -28.43
N VAL A 9 -47.97 -22.69 -27.54
CA VAL A 9 -47.94 -21.39 -26.86
C VAL A 9 -46.88 -21.38 -25.76
N GLU A 10 -46.72 -22.47 -25.01
CA GLU A 10 -45.68 -22.58 -23.97
C GLU A 10 -44.25 -22.58 -24.54
N GLU A 11 -44.04 -23.14 -25.74
CA GLU A 11 -42.74 -23.18 -26.43
C GLU A 11 -42.38 -21.82 -27.09
N GLU A 12 -43.37 -21.12 -27.68
CA GLU A 12 -43.19 -19.76 -28.21
C GLU A 12 -42.96 -18.74 -27.07
N GLU A 13 -43.75 -18.79 -25.99
CA GLU A 13 -43.54 -17.94 -24.79
C GLU A 13 -42.18 -18.20 -24.13
N GLY A 14 -41.74 -19.46 -24.03
CA GLY A 14 -40.40 -19.79 -23.52
C GLY A 14 -39.25 -19.25 -24.37
N SER A 15 -39.44 -19.19 -25.71
CA SER A 15 -38.45 -18.62 -26.63
C SER A 15 -38.43 -17.08 -26.65
N GLU A 16 -39.59 -16.45 -26.43
CA GLU A 16 -39.73 -14.99 -26.36
C GLU A 16 -39.15 -14.44 -25.05
N LEU A 17 -39.35 -15.16 -23.94
CA LEU A 17 -38.71 -14.88 -22.65
C LEU A 17 -37.18 -14.99 -22.72
N ASP A 18 -36.64 -15.94 -23.48
CA ASP A 18 -35.20 -16.08 -23.69
C ASP A 18 -34.64 -14.90 -24.52
N ALA A 19 -35.38 -14.43 -25.53
CA ALA A 19 -35.02 -13.25 -26.31
C ALA A 19 -35.09 -11.95 -25.49
N GLU A 20 -36.10 -11.78 -24.64
CA GLU A 20 -36.24 -10.63 -23.75
C GLU A 20 -35.14 -10.61 -22.68
N LEU A 21 -34.80 -11.78 -22.12
CA LEU A 21 -33.69 -11.93 -21.18
C LEU A 21 -32.35 -11.56 -21.83
N VAL A 22 -32.08 -12.03 -23.06
CA VAL A 22 -30.87 -11.67 -23.81
C VAL A 22 -30.79 -10.16 -24.04
N GLN A 23 -31.89 -9.52 -24.47
CA GLN A 23 -31.93 -8.06 -24.64
C GLN A 23 -31.70 -7.30 -23.32
N ALA A 24 -32.22 -7.82 -22.20
CA ALA A 24 -31.99 -7.23 -20.89
C ALA A 24 -30.52 -7.34 -20.45
N ILE A 25 -29.86 -8.48 -20.74
CA ILE A 25 -28.43 -8.68 -20.47
C ILE A 25 -27.57 -7.76 -21.33
N GLU A 26 -27.88 -7.60 -22.62
CA GLU A 26 -27.17 -6.68 -23.52
C GLU A 26 -27.25 -5.23 -23.01
N LYS A 27 -28.45 -4.76 -22.66
CA LYS A 27 -28.64 -3.44 -22.06
C LYS A 27 -27.91 -3.29 -20.72
N LEU A 28 -27.89 -4.34 -19.91
CA LEU A 28 -27.14 -4.32 -18.65
C LEU A 28 -25.64 -4.20 -18.91
N GLN A 29 -25.11 -4.88 -19.94
CA GLN A 29 -23.70 -4.77 -20.32
C GLN A 29 -23.36 -3.35 -20.78
N GLU A 30 -24.20 -2.72 -21.60
CA GLU A 30 -24.02 -1.32 -22.01
C GLU A 30 -23.93 -0.36 -20.80
N VAL A 31 -24.77 -0.59 -19.78
CA VAL A 31 -24.74 0.19 -18.53
C VAL A 31 -23.49 -0.10 -17.70
N GLN A 32 -23.01 -1.35 -17.65
CA GLN A 32 -21.76 -1.70 -16.98
C GLN A 32 -20.55 -1.03 -17.66
N ASP A 33 -20.51 -1.03 -18.99
CA ASP A 33 -19.46 -0.37 -19.76
C ASP A 33 -19.47 1.16 -19.54
N GLU A 34 -20.66 1.75 -19.39
CA GLU A 34 -20.78 3.16 -19.00
C GLU A 34 -20.27 3.42 -17.58
N LEU A 35 -20.59 2.54 -16.63
CA LEU A 35 -20.10 2.64 -15.26
C LEU A 35 -18.57 2.51 -15.20
N GLU A 36 -17.98 1.58 -15.95
CA GLU A 36 -16.53 1.40 -16.05
C GLU A 36 -15.86 2.66 -16.58
N ARG A 37 -16.41 3.27 -17.65
CA ARG A 37 -15.91 4.54 -18.19
C ARG A 37 -15.92 5.68 -17.17
N VAL A 38 -16.98 5.80 -16.37
CA VAL A 38 -17.07 6.81 -15.30
C VAL A 38 -16.03 6.54 -14.21
N ASN A 39 -15.83 5.27 -13.85
CA ASN A 39 -14.84 4.87 -12.85
C ASN A 39 -13.41 5.13 -13.33
N GLU A 40 -13.12 4.87 -14.61
CA GLU A 40 -11.83 5.20 -15.25
C GLU A 40 -11.57 6.71 -15.23
N GLU A 41 -12.54 7.54 -15.63
CA GLU A 41 -12.39 9.00 -15.60
C GLU A 41 -12.15 9.53 -14.17
N ALA A 42 -12.86 8.97 -13.19
CA ALA A 42 -12.63 9.30 -11.78
C ALA A 42 -11.23 8.87 -11.31
N SER A 43 -10.78 7.69 -11.75
CA SER A 43 -9.44 7.16 -11.47
C SER A 43 -8.35 8.09 -12.00
N ASP A 44 -8.46 8.54 -13.23
CA ASP A 44 -7.50 9.43 -13.88
C ASP A 44 -7.43 10.79 -13.18
N LYS A 45 -8.58 11.37 -12.82
CA LYS A 45 -8.63 12.64 -12.07
C LYS A 45 -7.97 12.54 -10.70
N VAL A 46 -8.16 11.42 -9.99
CA VAL A 46 -7.47 11.18 -8.70
C VAL A 46 -5.96 11.09 -8.92
N LEU A 47 -5.52 10.39 -9.97
CA LEU A 47 -4.10 10.26 -10.30
C LEU A 47 -3.46 11.63 -10.62
N GLU A 48 -4.12 12.45 -11.43
CA GLU A 48 -3.64 13.79 -11.78
C GLU A 48 -3.47 14.68 -10.54
N VAL A 49 -4.46 14.67 -9.64
CA VAL A 49 -4.42 15.43 -8.39
C VAL A 49 -3.27 14.97 -7.50
N GLU A 50 -3.10 13.65 -7.34
CA GLU A 50 -2.02 13.12 -6.50
C GLU A 50 -0.64 13.41 -7.07
N GLN A 51 -0.45 13.31 -8.40
CA GLN A 51 0.79 13.68 -9.06
C GLN A 51 1.13 15.15 -8.84
N PHE A 52 0.15 16.04 -9.05
CA PHE A 52 0.31 17.48 -8.83
C PHE A 52 0.74 17.79 -7.39
N TYR A 53 0.05 17.23 -6.40
CA TYR A 53 0.43 17.46 -5.00
C TYR A 53 1.74 16.76 -4.61
N ASN A 54 2.11 15.65 -5.23
CA ASN A 54 3.41 15.02 -5.02
C ASN A 54 4.56 15.94 -5.43
N GLU A 55 4.46 16.64 -6.55
CA GLU A 55 5.46 17.62 -6.97
C GLU A 55 5.58 18.79 -5.97
N ILE A 56 4.45 19.28 -5.44
CA ILE A 56 4.42 20.36 -4.45
C ILE A 56 4.97 19.88 -3.10
N ARG A 57 4.66 18.64 -2.68
CA ARG A 57 5.12 18.06 -1.42
C ARG A 57 6.62 17.79 -1.42
N ARG A 58 7.21 17.42 -2.57
CA ARG A 58 8.63 17.07 -2.69
C ARG A 58 9.61 18.11 -2.12
N PRO A 59 9.58 19.41 -2.51
CA PRO A 59 10.48 20.40 -1.94
C PRO A 59 10.24 20.65 -0.45
N VAL A 60 9.01 20.43 0.05
CA VAL A 60 8.70 20.53 1.48
C VAL A 60 9.35 19.37 2.25
N TYR A 61 9.28 18.14 1.72
CA TYR A 61 9.98 17.00 2.30
C TYR A 61 11.51 17.18 2.28
N SER A 62 12.08 17.71 1.20
CA SER A 62 13.52 18.01 1.16
C SER A 62 13.93 19.03 2.23
N LYS A 63 13.15 20.11 2.43
CA LYS A 63 13.39 21.08 3.51
C LYS A 63 13.27 20.45 4.89
N ARG A 64 12.24 19.61 5.12
CA ARG A 64 12.05 18.87 6.37
C ARG A 64 13.23 17.94 6.65
N ASN A 65 13.67 17.16 5.65
CA ASN A 65 14.78 16.22 5.80
C ASN A 65 16.10 16.95 6.12
N ALA A 66 16.35 18.12 5.52
CA ALA A 66 17.53 18.93 5.85
C ALA A 66 17.52 19.42 7.31
N ILE A 67 16.35 19.70 7.88
CA ILE A 67 16.22 20.07 9.30
C ILE A 67 16.42 18.83 10.18
N ILE A 68 15.74 17.73 9.87
CA ILE A 68 15.84 16.46 10.62
C ILE A 68 17.28 15.95 10.69
N HIS A 69 18.07 16.11 9.62
CA HIS A 69 19.48 15.71 9.58
C HIS A 69 20.32 16.34 10.71
N ASN A 70 19.93 17.51 11.21
CA ASN A 70 20.63 18.20 12.30
C ASN A 70 20.12 17.79 13.70
N ILE A 71 19.16 16.88 13.80
CA ILE A 71 18.60 16.38 15.06
C ILE A 71 19.13 14.96 15.31
N PRO A 72 20.02 14.76 16.29
CA PRO A 72 20.56 13.45 16.61
C PRO A 72 19.46 12.44 16.97
N ASP A 73 19.62 11.20 16.50
CA ASP A 73 18.74 10.06 16.80
C ASP A 73 17.24 10.28 16.49
N PHE A 74 16.90 11.28 15.66
CA PHE A 74 15.51 11.69 15.40
C PHE A 74 14.58 10.52 15.04
N TRP A 75 14.96 9.72 14.04
CA TRP A 75 14.14 8.61 13.57
C TRP A 75 14.05 7.46 14.58
N LEU A 76 15.14 7.16 15.28
CA LEU A 76 15.11 6.18 16.37
C LEU A 76 14.16 6.63 17.48
N THR A 77 14.23 7.89 17.91
CA THR A 77 13.29 8.46 18.90
C THR A 77 11.84 8.39 18.39
N ALA A 78 11.61 8.69 17.11
CA ALA A 78 10.28 8.58 16.52
C ALA A 78 9.74 7.14 16.56
N PHE A 79 10.58 6.13 16.27
CA PHE A 79 10.14 4.72 16.28
C PHE A 79 9.85 4.22 17.69
N LEU A 80 10.70 4.58 18.66
CA LEU A 80 10.49 4.21 20.05
C LEU A 80 9.27 4.91 20.69
N SER A 81 8.79 5.98 20.07
CA SER A 81 7.57 6.68 20.48
C SER A 81 6.30 6.15 19.79
N HIS A 82 6.44 5.25 18.81
CA HIS A 82 5.34 4.65 18.08
C HIS A 82 4.85 3.38 18.80
N PRO A 83 3.55 3.25 19.15
CA PRO A 83 3.00 2.17 19.99
C PRO A 83 3.31 0.75 19.50
N VAL A 84 3.41 0.55 18.19
CA VAL A 84 3.70 -0.76 17.59
C VAL A 84 5.19 -0.99 17.33
N LEU A 85 5.95 0.06 17.00
CA LEU A 85 7.34 -0.11 16.58
C LEU A 85 8.28 -0.17 17.79
N CYS A 86 7.92 0.47 18.90
CA CYS A 86 8.72 0.41 20.12
C CYS A 86 8.95 -1.03 20.60
N ASP A 87 7.92 -1.88 20.48
CA ASP A 87 7.97 -3.28 20.92
C ASP A 87 8.60 -4.21 19.88
N LEU A 88 8.64 -3.78 18.61
CA LEU A 88 9.23 -4.57 17.51
C LEU A 88 10.75 -4.43 17.43
N LEU A 89 11.30 -3.30 17.88
CA LEU A 89 12.73 -3.00 17.77
C LEU A 89 13.53 -3.60 18.93
N THR A 90 14.38 -4.59 18.61
CA THR A 90 15.33 -5.15 19.58
C THR A 90 16.42 -4.14 19.95
N GLU A 91 17.16 -4.40 21.03
CA GLU A 91 18.31 -3.55 21.41
C GLU A 91 19.36 -3.43 20.29
N ASP A 92 19.54 -4.48 19.49
CA ASP A 92 20.49 -4.48 18.38
C ASP A 92 19.94 -3.67 17.19
N ASP A 93 18.64 -3.79 16.89
CA ASP A 93 17.99 -2.93 15.88
C ASP A 93 18.12 -1.46 16.24
N GLN A 94 17.91 -1.12 17.51
CA GLN A 94 18.06 0.27 17.98
C GLN A 94 19.48 0.79 17.73
N LYS A 95 20.53 -0.03 17.92
CA LYS A 95 21.92 0.37 17.63
C LYS A 95 22.13 0.59 16.13
N VAL A 96 21.50 -0.19 15.26
CA VAL A 96 21.51 0.02 13.81
C VAL A 96 20.80 1.33 13.44
N PHE A 97 19.62 1.58 14.00
CA PHE A 97 18.81 2.76 13.69
C PHE A 97 19.43 4.08 14.18
N LYS A 98 20.43 4.06 15.07
CA LYS A 98 21.29 5.23 15.35
C LYS A 98 22.09 5.71 14.13
N TYR A 99 22.19 4.89 13.09
CA TYR A 99 22.86 5.25 11.84
C TYR A 99 21.88 5.70 10.75
N LEU A 100 20.57 5.70 11.01
CA LEU A 100 19.56 6.15 10.06
C LEU A 100 19.56 7.68 9.96
N GLU A 101 19.88 8.20 8.77
CA GLU A 101 19.92 9.64 8.50
C GLU A 101 18.57 10.17 8.00
N SER A 102 17.92 9.40 7.14
CA SER A 102 16.63 9.78 6.56
C SER A 102 15.78 8.57 6.21
N LEU A 103 14.48 8.82 6.21
CA LEU A 103 13.47 7.90 5.76
C LEU A 103 12.59 8.62 4.74
N ASP A 104 12.54 8.05 3.54
CA ASP A 104 11.77 8.59 2.43
C ASP A 104 10.68 7.61 2.03
N VAL A 105 9.50 8.16 1.73
CA VAL A 105 8.38 7.42 1.15
C VAL A 105 8.10 8.00 -0.22
N GLU A 106 8.26 7.17 -1.24
CA GLU A 106 8.03 7.55 -2.63
C GLU A 106 6.90 6.67 -3.20
N ASP A 107 5.82 7.31 -3.66
CA ASP A 107 4.78 6.62 -4.41
C ASP A 107 5.31 6.26 -5.80
N PHE A 108 4.82 5.17 -6.38
CA PHE A 108 5.10 4.87 -7.78
C PHE A 108 4.41 5.85 -8.72
N LYS A 109 4.83 5.84 -9.99
CA LYS A 109 4.27 6.73 -11.03
C LYS A 109 2.76 6.62 -11.12
N ASP A 110 2.28 5.38 -11.06
CA ASP A 110 0.89 5.09 -10.74
C ASP A 110 0.79 4.96 -9.22
N VAL A 111 0.21 5.97 -8.58
CA VAL A 111 0.08 6.03 -7.12
C VAL A 111 -0.79 4.91 -6.56
N LYS A 112 -1.62 4.27 -7.39
CA LYS A 112 -2.45 3.12 -6.99
C LYS A 112 -1.68 1.82 -7.03
N SER A 113 -0.62 1.74 -7.83
CA SER A 113 0.22 0.54 -7.96
C SER A 113 1.15 0.29 -6.78
N GLY A 114 1.33 1.27 -5.89
CA GLY A 114 2.08 1.11 -4.65
C GLY A 114 3.10 2.21 -4.34
N TYR A 115 3.99 1.89 -3.40
CA TYR A 115 4.99 2.81 -2.88
C TYR A 115 6.25 2.08 -2.42
N SER A 116 7.31 2.84 -2.20
CA SER A 116 8.55 2.37 -1.60
C SER A 116 8.92 3.19 -0.37
N ILE A 117 9.45 2.51 0.64
CA ILE A 117 10.05 3.10 1.83
C ILE A 117 11.55 2.91 1.74
N SER A 118 12.30 3.99 1.76
CA SER A 118 13.76 4.02 1.69
C SER A 118 14.34 4.44 3.03
N PHE A 119 15.16 3.58 3.62
CA PHE A 119 15.93 3.85 4.83
C PHE A 119 17.37 4.17 4.42
N ASN A 120 17.80 5.43 4.58
CA ASN A 120 19.15 5.86 4.21
C ASN A 120 20.03 5.92 5.47
N PHE A 121 21.09 5.11 5.48
CA PHE A 121 22.02 4.98 6.59
C PHE A 121 23.36 5.62 6.25
N ARG A 122 23.96 6.27 7.25
CA ARG A 122 25.40 6.57 7.21
C ARG A 122 26.20 5.27 7.27
N THR A 123 27.48 5.34 6.91
CA THR A 123 28.42 4.23 7.09
C THR A 123 28.34 3.69 8.53
N ASN A 124 28.09 2.40 8.65
CA ASN A 124 27.82 1.74 9.93
C ASN A 124 28.57 0.40 10.04
N PRO A 125 28.72 -0.19 11.23
CA PRO A 125 29.47 -1.42 11.43
C PRO A 125 28.70 -2.70 11.06
N TYR A 126 27.41 -2.61 10.70
CA TYR A 126 26.53 -3.78 10.56
C TYR A 126 26.41 -4.31 9.13
N PHE A 127 26.24 -3.42 8.16
CA PHE A 127 26.13 -3.77 6.75
C PHE A 127 26.84 -2.75 5.85
N GLU A 128 27.08 -3.13 4.59
CA GLU A 128 27.76 -2.27 3.61
C GLU A 128 26.83 -1.25 2.94
N ASP A 129 25.55 -1.58 2.80
CA ASP A 129 24.59 -0.74 2.08
C ASP A 129 24.34 0.58 2.82
N THR A 130 24.26 1.68 2.07
CA THR A 130 23.85 3.00 2.60
C THR A 130 22.36 3.26 2.44
N LYS A 131 21.65 2.36 1.74
CA LYS A 131 20.23 2.48 1.49
C LYS A 131 19.58 1.09 1.49
N LEU A 132 18.56 0.91 2.32
CA LEU A 132 17.69 -0.26 2.30
C LEU A 132 16.30 0.18 1.85
N THR A 133 15.74 -0.51 0.86
CA THR A 133 14.40 -0.19 0.33
C THR A 133 13.44 -1.32 0.63
N LYS A 134 12.20 -0.98 1.00
CA LYS A 134 11.06 -1.90 1.07
C LYS A 134 10.01 -1.40 0.09
N GLU A 135 9.61 -2.24 -0.86
CA GLU A 135 8.59 -1.91 -1.86
C GLU A 135 7.31 -2.68 -1.56
N PHE A 136 6.18 -1.99 -1.71
CA PHE A 136 4.84 -2.55 -1.64
C PHE A 136 4.19 -2.29 -2.99
N ARG A 137 3.80 -3.34 -3.72
CA ARG A 137 3.09 -3.21 -4.99
C ARG A 137 1.70 -3.82 -4.88
N PHE A 138 0.71 -3.07 -5.33
CA PHE A 138 -0.69 -3.46 -5.34
C PHE A 138 -1.08 -3.87 -6.76
N SER A 139 -1.77 -4.99 -6.88
CA SER A 139 -2.31 -5.50 -8.12
C SER A 139 -3.82 -5.28 -8.17
N ASP A 140 -4.39 -5.22 -9.37
CA ASP A 140 -5.83 -5.01 -9.59
C ASP A 140 -6.71 -6.14 -9.02
N ASP A 141 -6.14 -7.33 -8.83
CA ASP A 141 -6.78 -8.47 -8.18
C ASP A 141 -6.86 -8.36 -6.64
N GLY A 142 -6.39 -7.25 -6.08
CA GLY A 142 -6.35 -6.97 -4.65
C GLY A 142 -5.18 -7.65 -3.92
N SER A 143 -4.27 -8.31 -4.63
CA SER A 143 -3.04 -8.86 -4.04
C SER A 143 -2.00 -7.76 -3.78
N THR A 144 -1.22 -7.90 -2.69
CA THR A 144 -0.03 -7.08 -2.43
C THR A 144 1.21 -7.95 -2.57
N SER A 145 2.16 -7.51 -3.37
CA SER A 145 3.52 -8.05 -3.37
C SER A 145 4.44 -7.14 -2.55
N VAL A 146 5.29 -7.74 -1.71
CA VAL A 146 6.22 -7.00 -0.87
C VAL A 146 7.64 -7.48 -1.16
N SER A 147 8.51 -6.58 -1.59
CA SER A 147 9.93 -6.89 -1.83
C SER A 147 10.81 -5.94 -1.03
N GLY A 148 12.09 -6.29 -0.83
CA GLY A 148 13.01 -5.39 -0.16
C GLY A 148 14.47 -5.75 -0.36
N THR A 149 15.33 -4.77 -0.14
CA THR A 149 16.78 -4.94 -0.17
C THR A 149 17.21 -5.91 0.92
N GLN A 150 17.95 -6.96 0.54
CA GLN A 150 18.63 -7.82 1.50
C GLN A 150 19.94 -7.14 1.93
N PRO A 151 20.12 -6.81 3.22
CA PRO A 151 21.34 -6.15 3.67
C PRO A 151 22.58 -7.03 3.47
N LYS A 152 23.66 -6.44 2.97
CA LYS A 152 24.98 -7.06 2.90
C LYS A 152 25.65 -6.95 4.26
N TRP A 153 25.31 -7.89 5.14
CA TRP A 153 25.85 -7.95 6.50
C TRP A 153 27.37 -8.09 6.49
N LYS A 154 28.02 -7.33 7.37
CA LYS A 154 29.45 -7.49 7.67
C LYS A 154 29.66 -8.72 8.54
N ASP A 155 30.89 -9.21 8.59
CA ASP A 155 31.22 -10.45 9.28
C ASP A 155 30.79 -10.43 10.75
N GLY A 156 30.07 -11.47 11.17
CA GLY A 156 29.49 -11.60 12.51
C GLY A 156 28.33 -10.65 12.87
N MET A 157 27.84 -9.83 11.95
CA MET A 157 26.82 -8.79 12.23
C MET A 157 25.42 -9.13 11.71
N ASN A 158 25.20 -10.34 11.22
CA ASN A 158 23.88 -10.73 10.70
C ASN A 158 22.84 -10.86 11.83
N LEU A 159 21.89 -9.92 11.86
CA LEU A 159 20.82 -9.85 12.86
C LEU A 159 19.59 -10.71 12.50
N THR A 160 19.52 -11.31 11.31
CA THR A 160 18.34 -12.08 10.85
C THR A 160 18.32 -13.53 11.32
N ASN A 161 19.33 -13.97 12.08
CA ASN A 161 19.43 -15.33 12.61
C ASN A 161 18.42 -15.56 13.76
N GLY A 162 17.12 -15.55 13.46
CA GLY A 162 16.07 -15.79 14.45
C GLY A 162 14.61 -15.68 13.99
N VAL A 163 14.32 -15.05 12.84
CA VAL A 163 12.93 -14.89 12.35
C VAL A 163 12.84 -15.19 10.86
N VAL A 164 12.96 -16.46 10.48
CA VAL A 164 12.41 -16.94 9.20
C VAL A 164 11.02 -17.49 9.53
N ALA A 165 10.01 -16.64 9.48
CA ALA A 165 8.62 -17.08 9.36
C ALA A 165 8.20 -16.85 7.91
N GLU A 166 8.55 -17.80 7.05
CA GLU A 166 7.75 -18.04 5.85
C GLU A 166 6.33 -18.39 6.31
N LYS A 167 5.38 -17.50 6.09
CA LYS A 167 3.96 -17.85 6.13
C LYS A 167 3.39 -17.71 4.73
N GLU A 168 3.49 -18.82 3.99
CA GLU A 168 2.53 -19.14 2.94
C GLU A 168 1.14 -19.43 3.55
N GLY A 169 0.07 -19.05 2.84
CA GLY A 169 -1.21 -19.77 2.93
C GLY A 169 -2.40 -19.05 3.56
N ASN A 170 -3.05 -18.22 2.75
CA ASN A 170 -4.51 -18.12 2.51
C ASN A 170 -5.48 -18.07 3.71
N LYS A 171 -6.25 -16.97 3.80
CA LYS A 171 -7.67 -16.99 4.23
C LYS A 171 -8.43 -15.82 3.59
N ARG A 172 -9.52 -16.16 2.89
CA ARG A 172 -10.50 -15.28 2.24
C ARG A 172 -11.36 -14.53 3.25
N GLY A 173 -11.77 -13.31 2.89
CA GLY A 173 -13.04 -12.70 3.31
C GLY A 173 -12.97 -11.21 3.65
N HIS A 174 -13.43 -10.36 2.72
CA HIS A 174 -13.91 -8.98 2.93
C HIS A 174 -13.01 -8.05 3.78
N GLN A 175 -11.98 -7.45 3.18
CA GLN A 175 -11.15 -6.41 3.84
C GLN A 175 -10.52 -5.44 2.82
N THR A 176 -11.21 -5.08 1.74
CA THR A 176 -10.64 -4.13 0.78
C THR A 176 -10.59 -2.71 1.37
N GLU A 177 -11.65 -2.22 2.01
CA GLU A 177 -11.66 -0.86 2.60
C GLU A 177 -10.79 -0.72 3.87
N ASP A 178 -10.88 -1.66 4.82
CA ASP A 178 -10.13 -1.59 6.08
C ASP A 178 -8.59 -1.72 5.90
N ARG A 179 -8.15 -2.36 4.81
CA ARG A 179 -6.72 -2.53 4.50
C ARG A 179 -6.08 -1.25 3.97
N TYR A 180 -6.82 -0.44 3.21
CA TYR A 180 -6.36 0.90 2.84
C TYR A 180 -6.25 1.80 4.06
N GLU A 181 -7.12 1.67 5.07
CA GLU A 181 -7.01 2.47 6.30
C GLU A 181 -5.80 2.10 7.15
N LEU A 182 -5.48 0.82 7.33
CA LEU A 182 -4.33 0.41 8.15
C LEU A 182 -2.97 0.65 7.47
N GLU A 183 -2.90 0.53 6.14
CA GLU A 183 -1.69 0.89 5.37
C GLU A 183 -1.57 2.42 5.19
N ALA A 184 -2.68 3.15 5.02
CA ALA A 184 -2.68 4.61 5.03
C ALA A 184 -2.28 5.16 6.40
N LEU A 185 -2.72 4.58 7.52
CA LEU A 185 -2.28 5.01 8.85
C LEU A 185 -0.78 4.76 9.07
N GLY A 186 -0.22 3.69 8.50
CA GLY A 186 1.22 3.46 8.44
C GLY A 186 1.93 4.53 7.62
N VAL A 187 1.61 4.64 6.33
CA VAL A 187 2.28 5.54 5.35
C VAL A 187 2.10 7.02 5.69
N VAL A 188 0.91 7.45 6.10
CA VAL A 188 0.63 8.83 6.53
C VAL A 188 1.38 9.14 7.83
N GLY A 189 1.51 8.15 8.73
CA GLY A 189 2.35 8.24 9.93
C GLY A 189 3.83 8.55 9.61
N TRP A 190 4.39 7.92 8.58
CA TRP A 190 5.78 8.16 8.13
C TRP A 190 5.96 9.51 7.41
N ARG A 191 4.90 10.01 6.75
CA ARG A 191 4.90 11.35 6.14
C ARG A 191 4.80 12.46 7.19
N MET A 192 4.35 12.15 8.40
CA MET A 192 4.19 13.07 9.55
C MET A 192 5.03 12.63 10.77
N PRO A 193 6.38 12.55 10.66
CA PRO A 193 7.21 11.95 11.71
C PRO A 193 7.25 12.77 13.01
N MET A 194 6.92 14.06 12.94
CA MET A 194 6.84 14.93 14.13
C MET A 194 5.76 14.50 15.13
N GLY A 195 4.66 13.90 14.65
CA GLY A 195 3.60 13.40 15.54
C GLY A 195 4.09 12.27 16.45
N TRP A 196 4.96 11.42 15.92
CA TRP A 196 5.61 10.35 16.68
C TRP A 196 6.80 10.87 17.49
N TYR A 197 7.68 11.69 16.90
CA TYR A 197 8.85 12.24 17.58
C TYR A 197 8.51 13.07 18.84
N CYS A 198 7.47 13.89 18.79
CA CYS A 198 7.11 14.71 19.95
C CYS A 198 6.46 13.89 21.08
N GLY A 199 6.11 12.63 20.81
CA GLY A 199 5.09 11.89 21.54
C GLY A 199 3.76 12.63 21.43
N CYS A 200 2.67 11.95 21.14
CA CYS A 200 1.36 12.59 21.18
C CYS A 200 1.02 12.97 22.64
N ARG A 201 1.55 14.10 23.15
CA ARG A 201 0.90 14.89 24.20
C ARG A 201 -0.31 15.58 23.56
N ARG A 202 -1.29 14.78 23.18
CA ARG A 202 -2.69 15.20 23.14
C ARG A 202 -3.39 14.41 24.24
N SER A 203 -3.30 14.95 25.45
CA SER A 203 -4.34 14.77 26.47
C SER A 203 -5.63 15.41 25.98
#